data_AF-A0A6N2WGF8-F1
#
_entry.id   AF-A0A6N2WGF8-F1
#
_cell.length_a   1.000
_cell.length_b   1.000
_cell.length_c   1.000
_cell.angle_alpha   90.00
_cell.angle_beta   90.00
_cell.angle_gamma   90.00
#
_symmetry.space_group_name_H-M   'P 1'
#
loop_
_entity.id
_entity.type
_entity.pdbx_description
1 polymer ?
#
loop_
_entity_poly.entity_id
_entity_poly.type
_entity_poly.pdbx_seq_one_letter_code
_entity_poly.pdbx_strand_id
1 'polypeptide(L)'
;MWKRSNSNKYTLQGRQEIHQNLFDINVKILRYLMRNSILNWSIDYNDDRIFHYSRQMVKCAVTGKRMIVEEIHCHHKLSVMFGGDSHAHLTLVCAEVHGLIRATLKETITTWLKAL
;
A
#
# COMPACT_ATOMS: atom_id res chain seq x y z
N MET A 1 -14.38 17.50 -6.38
CA MET A 1 -12.90 17.49 -6.46
C MET A 1 -12.50 18.45 -7.58
N TRP A 2 -11.86 19.58 -7.27
CA TRP A 2 -11.51 20.59 -8.27
C TRP A 2 -10.29 20.12 -9.07
N LYS A 3 -10.48 19.90 -10.38
CA LYS A 3 -9.40 19.52 -11.29
C LYS A 3 -8.54 20.76 -11.54
N ARG A 4 -7.22 20.67 -11.36
CA ARG A 4 -6.31 21.76 -11.76
C ARG A 4 -6.54 22.06 -13.25
N SER A 5 -6.72 23.34 -13.60
CA SER A 5 -7.20 23.80 -14.92
C SER A 5 -6.35 23.31 -16.10
N ASN A 6 -5.09 22.95 -15.86
CA ASN A 6 -4.13 22.53 -16.89
C ASN A 6 -3.85 21.00 -16.95
N SER A 7 -4.53 20.19 -16.15
CA SER A 7 -4.30 18.74 -16.10
C SER A 7 -4.94 17.97 -17.27
N ASN A 8 -4.30 18.02 -18.44
CA ASN A 8 -4.68 17.23 -19.62
C ASN A 8 -3.73 16.02 -19.83
N LYS A 9 -4.23 14.79 -19.66
CA LYS A 9 -3.45 13.55 -19.84
C LYS A 9 -2.94 13.31 -21.27
N TYR A 10 -3.53 14.00 -22.26
CA TYR A 10 -3.13 13.88 -23.65
C TYR A 10 -1.99 14.83 -24.05
N THR A 11 -1.72 15.89 -23.27
CA THR A 11 -0.58 16.79 -23.52
C THR A 11 0.65 16.41 -22.67
N LEU A 12 1.85 16.69 -23.18
CA LEU A 12 3.10 16.43 -22.45
C LEU A 12 3.14 17.20 -21.12
N GLN A 13 2.78 18.48 -21.15
CA GLN A 13 2.74 19.34 -19.96
C GLN A 13 1.74 18.82 -18.92
N GLY A 14 0.52 18.47 -19.34
CA GLY A 14 -0.49 17.95 -18.42
C GLY A 14 -0.10 16.58 -17.83
N ARG A 15 0.57 15.72 -18.60
CA ARG A 15 1.17 14.48 -18.06
C ARG A 15 2.27 14.77 -17.05
N GLN A 16 3.18 15.71 -17.33
CA GLN A 16 4.22 16.09 -16.36
C GLN A 16 3.58 16.55 -15.04
N GLU A 17 2.55 17.39 -15.07
CA GLU A 17 1.84 17.82 -13.86
C GLU A 17 1.16 16.66 -13.12
N ILE A 18 0.56 15.69 -13.83
CA ILE A 18 -0.10 14.52 -13.22
C ILE A 18 0.93 13.58 -12.57
N HIS A 19 2.07 13.36 -13.22
CA HIS A 19 3.07 12.38 -12.81
C HIS A 19 4.22 12.97 -11.95
N GLN A 20 4.21 14.28 -11.67
CA GLN A 20 5.19 14.98 -10.81
C GLN A 20 5.33 14.36 -9.41
N ASN A 21 4.31 13.69 -8.89
CA ASN A 21 4.39 13.07 -7.56
C ASN A 21 4.88 11.62 -7.57
N LEU A 22 5.07 11.01 -8.75
CA LEU A 22 5.50 9.61 -8.88
C LEU A 22 7.04 9.46 -8.93
N PHE A 23 7.79 10.57 -8.91
CA PHE A 23 9.26 10.54 -9.02
C PHE A 23 9.96 9.74 -7.90
N ASP A 24 9.35 9.67 -6.71
CA ASP A 24 9.96 9.00 -5.54
C ASP A 24 9.49 7.53 -5.37
N ILE A 25 8.84 6.96 -6.39
CA ILE A 25 8.37 5.57 -6.37
C ILE A 25 9.47 4.65 -6.92
N ASN A 26 9.79 3.59 -6.17
CA ASN A 26 10.70 2.57 -6.64
C ASN A 26 10.03 1.67 -7.70
N VAL A 27 10.38 1.90 -8.98
CA VAL A 27 9.81 1.18 -10.12
C VAL A 27 10.21 -0.32 -10.13
N LYS A 28 11.33 -0.70 -9.51
CA LYS A 28 11.73 -2.12 -9.42
C LYS A 28 10.75 -2.90 -8.55
N ILE A 29 10.39 -2.34 -7.40
CA ILE A 29 9.40 -2.92 -6.48
C ILE A 29 8.02 -2.93 -7.14
N LEU A 30 7.63 -1.84 -7.81
CA LEU A 30 6.36 -1.78 -8.55
C LEU A 30 6.25 -2.95 -9.55
N ARG A 31 7.28 -3.14 -10.39
CA ARG A 31 7.32 -4.25 -11.36
C ARG A 31 7.31 -5.62 -10.68
N TYR A 32 7.97 -5.74 -9.52
CA TYR A 32 7.91 -6.97 -8.75
C TYR A 32 6.47 -7.26 -8.30
N LEU A 33 5.76 -6.28 -7.73
CA LEU A 33 4.36 -6.44 -7.30
C LEU A 33 3.43 -6.79 -8.47
N MET A 34 3.68 -6.23 -9.66
CA MET A 34 2.91 -6.57 -10.87
C MET A 34 3.14 -8.01 -11.34
N ARG A 35 4.35 -8.56 -11.17
CA ARG A 35 4.72 -9.90 -11.64
C ARG A 35 4.46 -10.99 -10.62
N ASN A 36 4.29 -10.63 -9.35
CA ASN A 36 4.13 -11.57 -8.24
C ASN A 36 2.77 -11.36 -7.58
N SER A 37 1.69 -11.63 -8.31
CA SER A 37 0.34 -11.60 -7.75
C SER A 37 0.19 -12.65 -6.64
N ILE A 38 -0.64 -12.34 -5.64
CA ILE A 38 -0.98 -13.29 -4.59
C ILE A 38 -2.06 -14.21 -5.16
N LEU A 39 -1.68 -15.46 -5.43
CA LEU A 39 -2.49 -16.44 -6.18
C LEU A 39 -3.88 -16.72 -5.59
N ASN A 40 -4.02 -16.63 -4.26
CA ASN A 40 -5.28 -16.94 -3.57
C ASN A 40 -6.14 -15.69 -3.30
N TRP A 41 -5.86 -14.59 -3.98
CA TRP A 41 -6.64 -13.35 -3.90
C TRP A 41 -7.18 -12.95 -5.27
N SER A 42 -8.21 -12.11 -5.24
CA SER A 42 -8.86 -11.59 -6.44
C SER A 42 -7.88 -10.78 -7.31
N ILE A 43 -8.23 -10.60 -8.58
CA ILE A 43 -7.51 -9.68 -9.48
C ILE A 43 -7.60 -8.25 -8.90
N ASP A 44 -8.80 -7.84 -8.46
CA ASP A 44 -9.06 -6.54 -7.86
C ASP A 44 -8.17 -6.27 -6.63
N TYR A 45 -8.01 -7.25 -5.74
CA TYR A 45 -7.12 -7.13 -4.58
C TYR A 45 -5.66 -6.91 -4.99
N ASN A 46 -5.20 -7.63 -6.02
CA ASN A 46 -3.83 -7.49 -6.50
C ASN A 46 -3.58 -6.14 -7.19
N ASP A 47 -4.57 -5.64 -7.93
CA ASP A 47 -4.54 -4.30 -8.52
C ASP A 47 -4.57 -3.21 -7.44
N ASP A 48 -5.39 -3.40 -6.41
CA ASP A 48 -5.48 -2.51 -5.25
C ASP A 48 -4.18 -2.47 -4.45
N ARG A 49 -3.50 -3.61 -4.29
CA ARG A 49 -2.15 -3.65 -3.69
C ARG A 49 -1.17 -2.75 -4.43
N ILE A 50 -1.19 -2.78 -5.77
CA ILE A 50 -0.33 -1.95 -6.63
C ILE A 50 -0.72 -0.46 -6.54
N PHE A 51 -2.03 -0.20 -6.50
CA PHE A 51 -2.55 1.15 -6.30
C PHE A 51 -2.08 1.72 -4.96
N HIS A 52 -2.26 0.98 -3.87
CA HIS A 52 -1.87 1.43 -2.53
C HIS A 52 -0.36 1.61 -2.42
N TYR A 53 0.44 0.78 -3.09
CA TYR A 53 1.90 0.98 -3.17
C TYR A 53 2.25 2.35 -3.76
N SER A 54 1.62 2.70 -4.88
CA SER A 54 1.85 3.98 -5.55
C SER A 54 1.32 5.16 -4.73
N ARG A 55 0.15 5.00 -4.11
CA ARG A 55 -0.51 6.04 -3.29
C ARG A 55 0.22 6.30 -1.97
N GLN A 56 0.75 5.26 -1.32
CA GLN A 56 1.44 5.37 -0.04
C GLN A 56 2.93 5.71 -0.19
N MET A 57 3.43 5.93 -1.42
CA MET A 57 4.83 6.26 -1.69
C MET A 57 5.80 5.26 -1.03
N VAL A 58 5.45 3.97 -1.08
CA VAL A 58 6.24 2.86 -0.52
C VAL A 58 6.36 2.89 1.02
N LYS A 59 5.54 3.69 1.72
CA LYS A 59 5.59 3.81 3.17
C LYS A 59 4.54 2.95 3.86
N CYS A 60 4.90 2.40 5.01
CA CYS A 60 3.94 1.79 5.93
C CYS A 60 2.91 2.84 6.35
N ALA A 61 1.63 2.50 6.27
CA ALA A 61 0.55 3.41 6.64
C ALA A 61 0.52 3.78 8.13
N VAL A 62 1.14 2.95 8.99
CA VAL A 62 1.19 3.16 10.44
C VAL A 62 2.47 3.90 10.85
N THR A 63 3.64 3.40 10.46
CA THR A 63 4.94 3.96 10.92
C THR A 63 5.52 5.02 10.01
N GLY A 64 5.06 5.09 8.75
CA GLY A 64 5.68 5.95 7.73
C GLY A 64 7.05 5.47 7.22
N LYS A 65 7.59 4.35 7.74
CA LYS A 65 8.85 3.73 7.29
C LYS A 65 8.72 3.32 5.83
N ARG A 66 9.75 3.59 5.00
CA ARG A 66 9.83 3.03 3.65
C ARG A 66 10.07 1.53 3.73
N MET A 67 9.27 0.76 3.01
CA MET A 67 9.32 -0.70 3.02
C MET A 67 10.12 -1.23 1.83
N ILE A 68 10.87 -2.30 2.04
CA ILE A 68 11.39 -3.13 0.95
C ILE A 68 10.32 -4.14 0.50
N VAL A 69 10.55 -4.81 -0.63
CA VAL A 69 9.57 -5.73 -1.25
C VAL A 69 9.02 -6.75 -0.25
N GLU A 70 9.91 -7.33 0.54
CA GLU A 70 9.67 -8.41 1.48
C GLU A 70 8.88 -7.93 2.71
N GLU A 71 8.91 -6.63 3.00
CA GLU A 71 8.19 -6.01 4.12
C GLU A 71 6.79 -5.53 3.72
N ILE A 72 6.42 -5.53 2.43
CA ILE A 72 5.14 -4.99 1.97
C ILE A 72 4.02 -6.02 2.18
N HIS A 73 3.17 -5.76 3.17
CA HIS A 73 1.95 -6.54 3.41
C HIS A 73 0.71 -5.69 3.11
N CYS A 74 -0.20 -6.22 2.29
CA CYS A 74 -1.51 -5.62 2.07
C CYS A 74 -2.50 -6.17 3.09
N HIS A 75 -3.17 -5.27 3.81
CA HIS A 75 -3.98 -5.60 4.97
C HIS A 75 -5.38 -5.01 4.87
N HIS A 76 -6.39 -5.81 5.18
CA HIS A 76 -7.77 -5.35 5.38
C HIS A 76 -7.92 -4.73 6.77
N LYS A 77 -8.24 -3.43 6.84
CA LYS A 77 -8.43 -2.68 8.09
C LYS A 77 -9.52 -3.26 8.99
N LEU A 78 -10.54 -3.85 8.38
CA LEU A 78 -11.54 -4.69 9.03
C LEU A 78 -11.34 -6.10 8.51
N SER A 79 -11.67 -7.12 9.30
CA SER A 79 -11.60 -8.49 8.78
C SER A 79 -12.50 -8.62 7.55
N VAL A 80 -12.12 -9.52 6.64
CA VAL A 80 -12.85 -9.75 5.38
C VAL A 80 -14.34 -10.02 5.62
N MET A 81 -14.66 -10.70 6.72
CA MET A 81 -16.05 -11.01 7.10
C MET A 81 -16.90 -9.75 7.38
N PHE A 82 -16.30 -8.67 7.88
CA PHE A 82 -17.01 -7.43 8.23
C PHE A 82 -16.84 -6.32 7.19
N GLY A 83 -15.73 -6.31 6.45
CA GLY A 83 -15.38 -5.24 5.51
C GLY A 83 -15.41 -5.64 4.04
N GLY A 84 -15.55 -6.93 3.73
CA GLY A 84 -15.34 -7.45 2.37
C GLY A 84 -13.96 -7.10 1.83
N ASP A 85 -13.82 -7.13 0.50
CA ASP A 85 -12.58 -6.85 -0.22
C ASP A 85 -12.58 -5.46 -0.87
N SER A 86 -13.17 -4.47 -0.20
CA SER A 86 -13.25 -3.12 -0.75
C SER A 86 -11.87 -2.45 -0.78
N HIS A 87 -11.54 -1.83 -1.91
CA HIS A 87 -10.38 -0.96 -2.09
C HIS A 87 -10.10 -0.01 -0.91
N ALA A 88 -11.14 0.64 -0.38
CA ALA A 88 -11.02 1.61 0.71
C ALA A 88 -10.60 0.97 2.04
N HIS A 89 -10.85 -0.33 2.19
CA HIS A 89 -10.52 -1.13 3.36
C HIS A 89 -9.13 -1.74 3.30
N LEU A 90 -8.43 -1.64 2.17
CA LEU A 90 -7.05 -2.09 2.03
C LEU A 90 -6.05 -1.00 2.40
N THR A 91 -4.89 -1.41 2.88
CA THR A 91 -3.72 -0.55 3.11
C THR A 91 -2.44 -1.37 3.14
N LEU A 92 -1.30 -0.76 2.84
CA LEU A 92 0.00 -1.43 3.02
C LEU A 92 0.60 -1.10 4.38
N VAL A 93 1.08 -2.13 5.05
CA VAL A 93 1.79 -2.05 6.33
C VAL A 93 3.09 -2.86 6.26
N CYS A 94 4.06 -2.53 7.10
CA CYS A 94 5.29 -3.29 7.19
C CYS A 94 5.05 -4.62 7.92
N ALA A 95 5.93 -5.59 7.73
CA ALA A 95 5.80 -6.94 8.30
C ALA A 95 5.62 -6.92 9.83
N GLU A 96 6.34 -6.03 10.52
CA GLU A 96 6.28 -5.87 11.98
C GLU A 96 4.89 -5.41 12.43
N VAL A 97 4.34 -4.39 11.76
CA VAL A 97 2.98 -3.88 12.03
C VAL A 97 1.93 -4.93 11.68
N HIS A 98 2.09 -5.61 10.55
CA HIS A 98 1.15 -6.67 10.13
C HIS A 98 1.09 -7.80 11.15
N GLY A 99 2.24 -8.22 11.69
CA GLY A 99 2.29 -9.20 12.77
C GLY A 99 1.70 -8.68 14.08
N LEU A 100 1.94 -7.40 14.43
CA LEU A 100 1.36 -6.79 15.62
C LEU A 100 -0.17 -6.74 15.56
N ILE A 101 -0.77 -6.40 14.41
CA ILE A 101 -2.22 -6.38 14.23
C ILE A 101 -2.85 -7.76 14.47
N ARG A 102 -2.11 -8.84 14.16
CA ARG A 102 -2.57 -10.22 14.33
C ARG A 102 -2.25 -10.80 15.71
N ALA A 103 -1.45 -10.12 16.51
CA ALA A 103 -1.04 -10.61 17.83
C ALA A 103 -2.24 -10.54 18.80
N THR A 104 -2.45 -11.62 19.54
CA THR A 104 -3.52 -11.72 20.56
C THR A 104 -2.98 -11.75 21.98
N LEU A 105 -1.71 -12.15 22.15
CA LEU A 105 -1.05 -12.26 23.45
C LEU A 105 -0.49 -10.90 23.88
N LYS A 106 -0.90 -10.45 25.07
CA LYS A 106 -0.50 -9.15 25.63
C LYS A 106 1.02 -8.98 25.74
N GLU A 107 1.73 -10.04 26.10
CA GLU A 107 3.20 -10.02 26.24
C GLU A 107 3.89 -9.79 24.89
N THR A 108 3.45 -10.51 23.84
CA THR A 108 3.95 -10.33 22.47
C THR A 108 3.69 -8.91 21.98
N ILE A 109 2.47 -8.39 22.18
CA ILE A 109 2.09 -7.03 21.80
C ILE A 109 3.00 -6.01 22.50
N THR A 110 3.19 -6.13 23.81
CA THR A 110 3.99 -5.19 24.60
C THR A 110 5.46 -5.21 24.17
N THR A 111 5.99 -6.38 23.84
CA THR A 111 7.37 -6.55 23.38
C THR A 111 7.57 -5.90 22.01
N TRP A 112 6.66 -6.13 21.08
CA TRP A 112 6.75 -5.63 19.72
C TRP A 112 6.52 -4.12 19.65
N LEU A 113 5.62 -3.57 20.47
CA LEU A 113 5.40 -2.12 20.58
C LEU A 113 6.65 -1.37 21.07
N LYS A 114 7.51 -1.99 21.88
CA LYS A 114 8.78 -1.37 22.32
C LYS A 114 9.86 -1.38 21.24
N ALA A 115 9.74 -2.29 20.28
CA ALA A 115 10.71 -2.46 19.19
C ALA A 115 10.33 -1.69 17.91
N LEU A 116 9.17 -1.02 17.93
CA LEU A 116 8.55 -0.27 16.84
C LEU A 116 8.94 1.21 16.89
#